data_AF-A0A918IFT7-F1
#
_entry.id   AF-A0A918IFT7-F1
#
_cell.length_a   1.000
_cell.length_b   1.000
_cell.length_c   1.000
_cell.angle_alpha   90.00
_cell.angle_beta   90.00
_cell.angle_gamma   90.00
#
_symmetry.space_group_name_H-M   'P 1'
#
loop_
_entity.id
_entity.type
_entity.pdbx_description
1 polymer ?
#
loop_
_entity_poly.entity_id
_entity_poly.type
_entity_poly.pdbx_seq_one_letter_code
_entity_poly.pdbx_strand_id
1 'polypeptide(L)'
;MPAGAAFPRRLVGREEIRSAMAVYYEQQVKGDRSPNFEKSGYVLHTTSDPDVFITEIDTVFDADGDDVTVSLVQIFRIREGKIARLRDYFTPELMS
;
A
#
# COMPACT_ATOMS: atom_id res chain seq x y z
N MET A 1 -8.59 8.78 2.75
CA MET A 1 -9.64 8.54 1.74
C MET A 1 -10.78 9.52 1.86
N PRO A 2 -10.99 10.40 0.87
CA PRO A 2 -12.15 11.31 0.82
C PRO A 2 -13.48 10.53 0.71
N ALA A 3 -14.61 11.22 0.92
CA ALA A 3 -15.93 10.60 0.76
C ALA A 3 -16.22 10.44 -0.74
N GLY A 4 -16.69 9.26 -1.17
CA GLY A 4 -16.93 8.98 -2.59
C GLY A 4 -15.70 8.58 -3.41
N ALA A 5 -14.54 8.33 -2.77
CA ALA A 5 -13.37 7.78 -3.45
C ALA A 5 -13.70 6.42 -4.10
N ALA A 6 -13.14 6.16 -5.29
CA ALA A 6 -13.33 4.89 -6.00
C ALA A 6 -12.83 3.68 -5.20
N PHE A 7 -11.84 3.91 -4.34
CA PHE A 7 -11.26 2.87 -3.50
C PHE A 7 -11.87 2.89 -2.08
N PRO A 8 -12.38 1.74 -1.58
CA PRO A 8 -13.10 1.69 -0.31
C PRO A 8 -12.18 1.95 0.89
N ARG A 9 -12.73 2.59 1.93
CA ARG A 9 -11.98 2.90 3.16
C ARG A 9 -11.68 1.69 4.03
N ARG A 10 -12.35 0.56 3.76
CA ARG A 10 -12.26 -0.67 4.53
C ARG A 10 -12.70 -1.84 3.66
N LEU A 11 -11.90 -2.89 3.67
CA LEU A 11 -12.18 -4.19 3.06
C LEU A 11 -12.11 -5.25 4.17
N VAL A 12 -13.01 -6.22 4.19
CA VAL A 12 -13.08 -7.24 5.25
C VAL A 12 -13.18 -8.64 4.67
N GLY A 13 -12.23 -9.49 5.06
CA GLY A 13 -12.21 -10.89 4.63
C GLY A 13 -11.47 -11.07 3.31
N ARG A 14 -10.99 -12.29 3.10
CA ARG A 14 -10.00 -12.58 2.06
C ARG A 14 -10.53 -12.38 0.64
N GLU A 15 -11.77 -12.77 0.39
CA GLU A 15 -12.36 -12.65 -0.94
C GLU A 15 -12.68 -11.20 -1.31
N GLU A 16 -13.25 -10.40 -0.39
CA GLU A 16 -13.50 -8.98 -0.64
C GLU A 16 -12.19 -8.23 -0.95
N ILE A 17 -11.14 -8.48 -0.15
CA ILE A 17 -9.81 -7.91 -0.38
C ILE A 17 -9.29 -8.32 -1.75
N ARG A 18 -9.35 -9.61 -2.10
CA ARG A 18 -8.85 -10.11 -3.39
C ARG A 18 -9.58 -9.46 -4.56
N SER A 19 -10.91 -9.44 -4.55
CA SER A 19 -11.70 -8.88 -5.64
C SER A 19 -11.48 -7.39 -5.82
N ALA A 20 -11.43 -6.62 -4.72
CA ALA A 20 -11.17 -5.19 -4.79
C ALA A 20 -9.74 -4.86 -5.25
N MET A 21 -8.73 -5.61 -4.77
CA MET A 21 -7.34 -5.39 -5.15
C MET A 21 -7.05 -5.80 -6.60
N ALA A 22 -7.72 -6.84 -7.11
CA ALA A 22 -7.58 -7.25 -8.52
C ALA A 22 -7.93 -6.09 -9.47
N VAL A 23 -9.03 -5.36 -9.21
CA VAL A 23 -9.42 -4.20 -10.01
C VAL A 23 -8.36 -3.09 -9.95
N TYR A 24 -7.80 -2.83 -8.78
CA TYR A 24 -6.75 -1.82 -8.61
C TYR A 24 -5.45 -2.20 -9.33
N TYR A 25 -4.99 -3.45 -9.20
CA TYR A 25 -3.79 -3.92 -9.88
C TYR A 25 -3.97 -3.96 -11.40
N GLU A 26 -5.14 -4.34 -11.91
CA GLU A 26 -5.45 -4.29 -13.34
C GLU A 26 -5.38 -2.86 -13.91
N GLN A 27 -5.70 -1.84 -13.11
CA GLN A 27 -5.56 -0.44 -13.50
C GLN A 27 -4.10 0.01 -13.53
N GLN A 28 -3.28 -0.38 -12.54
CA GLN A 28 -1.85 -0.07 -12.53
C GLN A 28 -1.08 -0.70 -13.69
N VAL A 29 -1.40 -1.96 -14.04
CA VAL A 29 -0.78 -2.66 -15.18
C VAL A 29 -1.04 -1.95 -16.51
N LYS A 30 -2.19 -1.28 -16.67
CA LYS A 30 -2.51 -0.52 -17.89
C LYS A 30 -1.72 0.80 -18.00
N GLY A 31 -1.13 1.29 -16.91
CA GLY A 31 -0.37 2.53 -16.87
C GLY A 31 1.15 2.37 -17.03
N ASP A 32 1.65 1.14 -17.23
CA ASP A 32 3.07 0.78 -17.42
C ASP A 32 4.04 1.34 -16.36
N ARG A 33 3.55 1.57 -15.14
CA ARG A 33 4.37 2.05 -14.01
C ARG A 33 4.62 0.91 -13.03
N SER A 34 5.54 0.02 -13.40
CA SER A 34 6.13 -0.90 -12.44
C SER A 34 7.03 -0.14 -11.47
N PRO A 35 7.04 -0.50 -10.17
CA PRO A 35 7.94 0.14 -9.22
C PRO A 35 9.40 -0.24 -9.52
N ASN A 36 10.30 0.72 -9.38
CA ASN A 36 11.74 0.52 -9.41
C ASN A 36 12.21 0.04 -8.03
N PHE A 37 12.46 -1.26 -7.91
CA PHE A 37 12.85 -1.87 -6.63
C PHE A 37 14.24 -1.46 -6.13
N GLU A 38 15.15 -1.06 -7.03
CA GLU A 38 16.50 -0.63 -6.64
C GLU A 38 16.49 0.76 -5.99
N LYS A 39 15.62 1.65 -6.48
CA LYS A 39 15.43 3.00 -5.95
C LYS A 39 14.42 3.06 -4.80
N SER A 40 13.52 2.08 -4.70
CA SER A 40 12.54 1.99 -3.62
C SER A 40 13.18 1.52 -2.31
N GLY A 41 12.55 1.86 -1.19
CA GLY A 41 13.05 1.50 0.13
C GLY A 41 11.94 1.35 1.16
N TYR A 42 12.30 0.76 2.30
CA TYR A 42 11.42 0.72 3.46
C TYR A 42 12.21 0.74 4.77
N VAL A 43 11.55 1.26 5.82
CA VAL A 43 12.00 1.16 7.21
C VAL A 43 10.99 0.33 7.98
N LEU A 44 11.47 -0.65 8.74
CA LEU A 44 10.65 -1.49 9.61
C LEU A 44 10.80 -1.05 11.06
N HIS A 45 9.68 -0.75 11.70
CA HIS A 45 9.61 -0.46 13.14
C HIS A 45 8.90 -1.61 13.85
N THR A 46 9.66 -2.30 14.69
CA THR A 46 9.08 -3.23 15.67
C THR A 46 8.42 -2.43 16.80
N THR A 47 7.36 -2.99 17.37
CA THR A 47 6.67 -2.39 18.52
C THR A 47 6.81 -3.28 19.75
N SER A 48 6.33 -2.81 20.91
CA SER A 48 6.26 -3.64 22.11
C SER A 48 5.19 -4.75 22.04
N ASP A 49 4.22 -4.64 21.12
CA ASP A 49 3.29 -5.72 20.77
C ASP A 49 3.94 -6.56 19.65
N PRO A 50 4.37 -7.80 19.90
CA PRO A 50 5.07 -8.62 18.89
C PRO A 50 4.20 -8.97 17.68
N ASP A 51 2.87 -8.87 17.81
CA ASP A 51 1.94 -9.07 16.72
C ASP A 51 1.68 -7.78 15.92
N VAL A 52 2.38 -6.68 16.22
CA VAL A 52 2.24 -5.40 15.51
C VAL A 52 3.59 -4.84 15.08
N PHE A 53 3.69 -4.50 13.79
CA PHE A 53 4.81 -3.75 13.24
C PHE A 53 4.30 -2.65 12.30
N ILE A 54 5.16 -1.66 12.11
CA ILE A 54 4.90 -0.52 11.22
C ILE A 54 5.99 -0.50 10.14
N THR A 55 5.62 -0.23 8.90
CA THR A 55 6.56 0.01 7.81
C THR A 55 6.34 1.39 7.22
N GLU A 56 7.42 2.15 7.09
CA GLU A 56 7.48 3.32 6.22
C GLU A 56 8.04 2.83 4.87
N ILE A 57 7.37 3.13 3.76
CA ILE A 57 7.71 2.61 2.44
C ILE A 57 7.75 3.79 1.46
N ASP A 58 8.85 3.92 0.73
CA ASP A 58 8.99 4.81 -0.41
C ASP A 58 9.06 3.96 -1.68
N THR A 59 7.98 3.98 -2.46
CA THR A 59 7.89 3.29 -3.75
C THR A 59 8.22 4.26 -4.87
N VAL A 60 9.29 4.01 -5.60
CA VAL A 60 9.74 4.85 -6.70
C VAL A 60 9.26 4.27 -8.02
N PHE A 61 8.73 5.11 -8.91
CA PHE A 61 8.36 4.77 -10.28
C PHE A 61 9.23 5.59 -11.23
N ASP A 62 9.89 4.90 -12.17
CA ASP A 62 10.65 5.58 -13.22
C ASP A 62 9.69 6.38 -14.12
N ALA A 63 10.12 7.57 -14.54
CA ALA A 63 9.40 8.42 -15.48
C ALA A 63 10.38 9.09 -16.44
N ASP A 64 9.88 9.56 -17.59
CA ASP A 64 10.66 10.37 -18.53
C ASP A 64 10.93 11.76 -17.92
N GLY A 65 11.94 11.85 -17.06
CA GLY A 65 12.28 13.06 -16.29
C GLY A 65 12.66 12.71 -14.86
N ASP A 66 12.01 13.35 -13.89
CA ASP A 66 12.20 13.06 -12.48
C ASP A 66 11.36 11.84 -12.07
N ASP A 67 11.98 10.94 -11.31
CA ASP A 67 11.29 9.79 -10.73
C ASP A 67 10.12 10.25 -9.82
N VAL A 68 9.05 9.47 -9.82
CA VAL A 68 7.90 9.73 -8.95
C VAL A 68 7.97 8.83 -7.73
N THR A 69 8.04 9.42 -6.54
CA THR A 69 8.01 8.68 -5.27
C THR A 69 6.62 8.72 -4.65
N VAL A 70 6.14 7.55 -4.24
CA VAL A 70 4.93 7.37 -3.44
C VAL A 70 5.33 6.87 -2.06
N SER A 71 5.09 7.70 -1.05
CA SER A 71 5.39 7.39 0.35
C SER A 71 4.14 6.88 1.08
N LEU A 72 4.29 5.76 1.81
CA LEU A 72 3.23 5.13 2.59
C LEU A 72 3.72 4.81 4.01
N VAL A 73 2.78 4.84 4.96
CA VAL A 73 2.95 4.23 6.28
C VAL A 73 1.92 3.13 6.43
N GLN A 74 2.38 1.91 6.70
CA GLN A 74 1.52 0.75 6.86
C GLN A 74 1.66 0.16 8.26
N ILE A 75 0.52 -0.14 8.87
CA ILE A 75 0.46 -0.78 10.19
C ILE A 75 -0.13 -2.18 10.01
N PHE A 76 0.67 -3.19 10.33
CA PHE A 76 0.28 -4.58 10.24
C PHE A 76 -0.03 -5.14 11.63
N ARG A 77 -1.14 -5.87 11.74
CA ARG A 77 -1.38 -6.80 12.84
C ARG A 77 -1.32 -8.22 12.31
N ILE A 78 -0.52 -9.05 12.95
CA ILE A 78 -0.31 -10.44 12.64
C ILE A 78 -1.12 -11.31 13.61
N ARG A 79 -1.54 -12.48 13.13
CA ARG A 79 -2.05 -13.56 13.95
C ARG A 79 -1.64 -14.86 13.29
N GLU A 80 -1.01 -15.76 14.04
CA GLU A 80 -0.56 -17.07 13.53
C GLU A 80 0.29 -16.92 12.24
N GLY A 81 1.19 -15.92 12.22
CA GLY A 81 2.06 -15.62 11.08
C GLY A 81 1.35 -15.05 9.84
N LYS A 82 0.05 -14.71 9.94
CA LYS A 82 -0.74 -14.15 8.83
C LYS A 82 -1.16 -12.72 9.13
N ILE A 83 -1.26 -11.88 8.10
CA ILE A 83 -1.82 -10.54 8.23
C ILE A 83 -3.31 -10.67 8.57
N ALA A 84 -3.66 -10.26 9.78
CA ALA A 84 -5.04 -10.21 10.26
C ALA A 84 -5.66 -8.82 10.04
N ARG A 85 -4.84 -7.77 9.99
CA ARG A 85 -5.26 -6.40 9.68
C ARG A 85 -4.12 -5.61 9.08
N LEU A 86 -4.44 -4.82 8.05
CA LEU A 86 -3.59 -3.77 7.50
C LEU A 86 -4.35 -2.44 7.64
N ARG A 87 -3.65 -1.40 8.09
CA ARG A 87 -4.06 0.00 7.86
C ARG A 87 -3.00 0.65 6.99
N ASP A 88 -3.45 1.27 5.91
CA ASP A 88 -2.60 1.89 4.90
C ASP A 88 -2.83 3.40 4.92
N TYR A 89 -1.76 4.15 5.15
CA TYR A 89 -1.76 5.61 5.23
C TYR A 89 -0.88 6.16 4.13
N PHE A 90 -1.47 7.02 3.31
CA PHE A 90 -0.82 7.65 2.18
C PHE A 90 -1.45 9.03 1.98
N THR A 91 -0.76 9.87 1.22
CA THR A 91 -1.24 11.20 0.84
C THR A 91 -2.50 11.09 -0.04
N PRO A 92 -3.59 11.81 0.26
CA PRO A 92 -4.85 11.70 -0.48
C PRO A 92 -4.72 11.88 -2.01
N GLU A 93 -3.73 12.65 -2.44
CA GLU A 93 -3.37 12.94 -3.84
C GLU A 93 -2.99 11.68 -4.63
N LEU A 94 -2.61 10.59 -3.94
CA LEU A 94 -2.36 9.30 -4.59
C LEU A 94 -3.64 8.66 -5.17
N MET A 95 -4.81 9.03 -4.65
CA MET A 95 -6.11 8.43 -4.99
C MET A 95 -7.07 9.40 -5.69
N SER A 96 -6.57 10.56 -6.15
CA SER A 96 -7.31 11.57 -6.90
C SER A 96 -7.22 11.37 -8.41
#